data_AF-A0A5P9CHK2-F1
#
_entry.id   AF-A0A5P9CHK2-F1
#
_cell.length_a   1.000
_cell.length_b   1.000
_cell.length_c   1.000
_cell.angle_alpha   90.00
_cell.angle_beta   90.00
_cell.angle_gamma   90.00
#
_symmetry.space_group_name_H-M   'P 1'
#
loop_
_entity.id
_entity.type
_entity.pdbx_description
1 polymer ?
#
loop_
_entity_poly.entity_id
_entity_poly.type
_entity_poly.pdbx_seq_one_letter_code
_entity_poly.pdbx_strand_id
1 'polypeptide(L)'
;MADLLSSVSTAISLATRLREIVKNIEDAEFKNILADLSIELANSKLKIADLISENAELKEKLARLTSATGELCPKCNNRTFELTSTKPHKTMGRLGAMERVYTCSSCNFSEPKLVTP
;
A
#
# COMPACT_ATOMS: atom_id res chain seq x y z
N MET A 1 -3.49 -1.18 12.32
CA MET A 1 -4.07 -2.45 11.83
C MET A 1 -3.99 -3.54 12.89
N ALA A 2 -2.84 -3.70 13.57
CA ALA A 2 -2.74 -4.58 14.74
C ALA A 2 -3.78 -4.26 15.83
N ASP A 3 -4.11 -2.97 16.03
CA ASP A 3 -5.10 -2.52 17.01
C ASP A 3 -6.55 -2.93 16.68
N LEU A 4 -6.85 -3.14 15.39
CA LEU A 4 -8.18 -3.62 14.97
C LEU A 4 -8.32 -5.12 15.27
N LEU A 5 -7.27 -5.90 14.99
CA LEU A 5 -7.26 -7.34 15.26
C LEU A 5 -7.32 -7.64 16.78
N SER A 6 -6.65 -6.81 17.60
CA SER A 6 -6.70 -6.90 19.05
C SER A 6 -8.07 -6.50 19.62
N SER A 7 -8.68 -5.44 19.09
CA SER A 7 -10.04 -5.02 19.45
C SER A 7 -11.07 -6.12 19.16
N VAL A 8 -11.05 -6.72 17.95
CA VAL A 8 -11.95 -7.83 17.61
C VAL A 8 -11.69 -9.07 18.47
N SER A 9 -10.43 -9.37 18.78
CA SER A 9 -10.11 -10.48 19.70
C SER A 9 -10.66 -10.23 21.11
N THR A 10 -10.64 -8.97 21.57
CA THR A 10 -11.26 -8.56 22.83
C THR A 10 -12.77 -8.72 22.77
N ALA A 11 -13.43 -8.31 21.69
CA ALA A 11 -14.87 -8.50 21.48
C ALA A 11 -15.27 -9.98 21.49
N ILE A 12 -14.49 -10.86 20.86
CA ILE A 12 -14.70 -12.33 20.91
C ILE A 12 -14.60 -12.84 22.35
N SER A 13 -13.62 -12.37 23.12
CA SER A 13 -13.48 -12.76 24.54
C SER A 13 -14.70 -12.31 25.37
N LEU A 14 -15.23 -11.12 25.09
CA LEU A 14 -16.43 -10.59 25.76
C LEU A 14 -17.68 -11.39 25.37
N ALA A 15 -17.85 -11.71 24.08
CA ALA A 15 -18.94 -12.58 23.61
C ALA A 15 -18.88 -13.97 24.24
N THR A 16 -17.67 -14.51 24.44
CA THR A 16 -17.46 -15.80 25.12
C THR A 16 -17.89 -15.72 26.59
N ARG A 17 -17.51 -14.65 27.30
CA ARG A 17 -17.96 -14.41 28.69
C ARG A 17 -19.47 -14.23 28.78
N LEU A 18 -20.07 -13.49 27.86
CA LEU A 18 -21.54 -13.38 27.76
C LEU A 18 -22.18 -14.75 27.57
N ARG A 19 -21.57 -15.63 26.76
CA ARG A 19 -22.12 -16.98 26.50
C ARG A 19 -22.11 -17.84 27.75
N GLU A 20 -21.13 -17.68 28.63
CA GLU A 20 -21.09 -18.36 29.92
C GLU A 20 -22.21 -17.89 30.85
N ILE A 21 -22.47 -16.58 30.91
CA ILE A 21 -23.54 -15.99 31.74
C ILE A 21 -24.91 -16.51 31.28
N VAL A 22 -25.12 -16.58 29.96
CA VAL A 22 -26.41 -16.94 29.36
C VAL A 22 -26.76 -18.41 29.50
N LYS A 23 -25.79 -19.29 29.82
CA LYS A 23 -26.10 -20.71 30.11
C LYS A 23 -27.15 -20.86 31.22
N ASN A 24 -27.18 -19.90 32.15
CA ASN A 24 -28.10 -19.87 33.29
C ASN A 24 -29.44 -19.16 32.99
N ILE A 25 -29.64 -18.67 31.75
CA ILE A 25 -30.85 -17.96 31.33
C ILE A 25 -31.60 -18.87 30.34
N GLU A 26 -32.90 -19.08 30.56
CA GLU A 26 -33.78 -19.84 29.65
C GLU A 26 -34.36 -18.94 28.55
N ASP A 27 -33.48 -18.25 27.83
CA ASP A 27 -33.85 -17.45 26.65
C ASP A 27 -33.15 -18.02 25.41
N ALA A 28 -33.92 -18.73 24.58
CA ALA A 28 -33.41 -19.37 23.38
C ALA A 28 -33.06 -18.34 22.27
N GLU A 29 -33.81 -17.24 22.19
CA GLU A 29 -33.58 -16.19 21.20
C GLU A 29 -32.26 -15.47 21.50
N PHE A 30 -32.02 -15.13 22.77
CA PHE A 30 -30.77 -14.52 23.18
C PHE A 30 -29.56 -15.43 22.94
N LYS A 31 -29.69 -16.74 23.20
CA LYS A 31 -28.65 -17.74 22.93
C LYS A 31 -28.31 -17.82 21.44
N ASN A 32 -29.31 -17.78 20.56
CA ASN A 32 -29.11 -17.82 19.11
C ASN A 32 -28.40 -16.55 18.61
N ILE A 33 -28.89 -15.37 18.98
CA ILE A 33 -28.27 -14.10 18.57
C ILE A 33 -26.81 -14.02 19.04
N LEU A 34 -26.51 -14.52 20.24
CA LEU A 34 -25.14 -14.54 20.75
C LEU A 34 -24.23 -15.53 20.00
N ALA A 35 -24.78 -16.65 19.56
CA ALA A 35 -24.06 -17.59 18.70
C ALA A 35 -23.77 -16.94 17.33
N ASP A 36 -24.75 -16.28 16.74
CA ASP A 36 -24.60 -15.56 15.46
C ASP A 36 -23.56 -14.44 15.58
N LEU A 37 -23.61 -13.64 16.66
CA LEU A 37 -22.61 -12.62 16.94
C LEU A 37 -21.20 -13.21 17.05
N SER A 38 -21.06 -14.36 17.70
CA SER A 38 -19.76 -15.02 17.85
C SER A 38 -19.20 -15.47 16.49
N ILE A 39 -20.07 -15.97 15.61
CA ILE A 39 -19.71 -16.36 14.24
C ILE A 39 -19.31 -15.13 13.41
N GLU A 40 -20.08 -14.04 13.46
CA GLU A 40 -19.78 -12.81 12.73
C GLU A 40 -18.48 -12.14 13.19
N LEU A 41 -18.17 -12.18 14.49
CA LEU A 41 -16.89 -11.71 15.00
C LEU A 41 -15.72 -12.57 14.52
N ALA A 42 -15.88 -13.89 14.47
CA ALA A 42 -14.86 -14.79 13.94
C ALA A 42 -14.62 -14.56 12.44
N ASN A 43 -15.70 -14.42 11.66
CA ASN A 43 -15.64 -14.10 10.24
C ASN A 43 -14.95 -12.75 9.99
N SER A 44 -15.29 -11.74 10.80
CA SER A 44 -14.66 -10.41 10.72
C SER A 44 -13.17 -10.47 11.04
N LYS A 45 -12.77 -11.27 12.02
CA LYS A 45 -11.35 -11.47 12.37
C LYS A 45 -10.55 -12.05 11.21
N LEU A 46 -11.10 -13.04 10.50
CA LEU A 46 -10.47 -13.63 9.32
C LEU A 46 -10.32 -12.61 8.19
N LYS A 47 -11.39 -11.90 7.84
CA LYS A 47 -11.35 -10.84 6.81
C LYS A 47 -10.33 -9.76 7.11
N ILE A 48 -10.19 -9.35 8.38
CA ILE A 48 -9.18 -8.37 8.79
C ILE A 48 -7.76 -8.94 8.63
N ALA A 49 -7.54 -10.21 8.96
CA ALA A 49 -6.24 -10.86 8.76
C ALA A 49 -5.84 -10.92 7.28
N ASP A 50 -6.80 -11.23 6.40
CA ASP A 50 -6.60 -11.23 4.95
C ASP A 50 -6.24 -9.82 4.45
N LEU A 51 -7.00 -8.81 4.84
CA LEU A 51 -6.73 -7.41 4.48
C LEU A 51 -5.36 -6.91 4.97
N ILE A 52 -4.92 -7.35 6.16
CA ILE A 52 -3.59 -7.02 6.68
C ILE A 52 -2.50 -7.62 5.77
N SER A 53 -2.70 -8.87 5.35
CA SER A 53 -1.77 -9.57 4.47
C SER A 53 -1.69 -8.91 3.10
N GLU A 54 -2.83 -8.62 2.48
CA GLU A 54 -2.91 -7.88 1.21
C GLU A 54 -2.25 -6.49 1.31
N ASN A 55 -2.48 -5.76 2.41
CA ASN A 55 -1.86 -4.46 2.62
C ASN A 55 -0.33 -4.55 2.73
N ALA A 56 0.18 -5.60 3.39
CA ALA A 56 1.62 -5.85 3.47
C ALA A 56 2.22 -6.13 2.09
N GLU A 57 1.57 -6.98 1.28
CA GLU A 57 2.01 -7.26 -0.10
C GLU A 57 1.98 -6.01 -0.98
N LEU A 58 0.93 -5.20 -0.89
CA LEU A 58 0.81 -3.95 -1.65
C LEU A 58 1.90 -2.96 -1.25
N LYS A 59 2.21 -2.83 0.05
CA LYS A 59 3.33 -2.02 0.52
C LYS A 59 4.67 -2.50 0.00
N GLU A 60 4.89 -3.81 -0.05
CA GLU A 60 6.11 -4.38 -0.60
C GLU A 60 6.23 -4.12 -2.11
N LYS A 61 5.13 -4.29 -2.87
CA LYS A 61 5.08 -3.93 -4.30
C LYS A 61 5.37 -2.44 -4.52
N LEU A 62 4.79 -1.56 -3.70
CA LEU A 62 5.08 -0.12 -3.75
C LEU A 62 6.53 0.18 -3.41
N ALA A 63 7.10 -0.44 -2.38
CA ALA A 63 8.51 -0.28 -2.02
C ALA A 63 9.42 -0.72 -3.18
N ARG A 64 9.12 -1.84 -3.84
CA ARG A 64 9.86 -2.29 -5.05
C ARG A 64 9.77 -1.28 -6.20
N LEU A 65 8.61 -0.69 -6.45
CA LEU A 65 8.43 0.30 -7.52
C LEU A 65 9.05 1.67 -7.20
N THR A 66 9.09 2.05 -5.92
CA THR A 66 9.54 3.38 -5.47
C THR A 66 10.99 3.44 -5.00
N SER A 67 11.61 2.29 -4.72
CA SER A 67 13.03 2.18 -4.34
C SER A 67 14.00 2.38 -5.50
N ALA A 68 13.51 2.43 -6.74
CA ALA A 68 14.34 2.85 -7.88
C ALA A 68 14.76 4.32 -7.72
N THR A 69 16.06 4.59 -7.87
CA THR A 69 16.74 5.84 -7.52
C THR A 69 16.64 6.95 -8.59
N GLY A 70 15.67 6.87 -9.51
CA GLY A 70 15.49 7.83 -10.61
C GLY A 70 14.30 8.79 -10.44
N GLU A 71 14.21 9.78 -11.33
CA GLU A 71 13.01 10.62 -11.46
C GLU A 71 11.82 9.79 -11.98
N LEU A 72 10.60 10.31 -11.78
CA LEU A 72 9.38 9.73 -12.36
C LEU A 72 9.41 9.85 -13.89
N CYS A 73 9.32 8.72 -14.58
CA CYS A 73 9.21 8.72 -16.04
C CYS A 73 7.81 9.20 -16.47
N PRO A 74 7.68 10.21 -17.35
CA PRO A 74 6.39 10.75 -17.78
C PRO A 74 5.53 9.76 -18.60
N LYS A 75 6.13 8.69 -19.14
CA LYS A 75 5.43 7.69 -19.96
C LYS A 75 4.92 6.48 -19.18
N CYS A 76 5.69 5.99 -18.19
CA CYS A 76 5.37 4.74 -17.47
C CYS A 76 5.23 4.92 -15.95
N ASN A 77 5.45 6.14 -15.44
CA ASN A 77 5.36 6.50 -14.03
C ASN A 77 6.30 5.73 -13.07
N ASN A 78 7.26 4.97 -13.60
CA ASN A 78 8.30 4.32 -12.80
C ASN A 78 9.43 5.30 -12.46
N ARG A 79 10.06 5.14 -11.28
CA ARG A 79 11.20 5.93 -10.80
C ARG A 79 12.54 5.46 -11.34
N THR A 80 12.62 5.21 -12.64
CA THR A 80 13.84 4.72 -13.31
C THR A 80 14.32 5.70 -14.37
N PHE A 81 13.93 6.98 -14.28
CA PHE A 81 14.35 8.00 -15.23
C PHE A 81 15.68 8.61 -14.77
N GLU A 82 16.76 8.20 -15.44
CA GLU A 82 18.13 8.54 -15.07
C GLU A 82 18.79 9.40 -16.15
N LEU A 83 19.75 10.24 -15.74
CA LEU A 83 20.52 11.08 -16.65
C LEU A 83 21.59 10.23 -17.36
N THR A 84 21.46 10.03 -18.67
CA THR A 84 22.43 9.27 -19.47
C THR A 84 23.51 10.15 -20.08
N SER A 85 23.18 11.38 -20.48
CA SER A 85 24.14 12.25 -21.14
C SER A 85 23.82 13.72 -20.89
N THR A 86 24.86 14.52 -20.70
CA THR A 86 24.76 15.98 -20.76
C THR A 86 25.54 16.46 -21.97
N LYS A 87 24.92 17.27 -22.82
CA LYS A 87 25.54 17.87 -24.01
C LYS A 87 25.26 19.38 -24.03
N PRO A 88 26.18 20.22 -24.50
CA PRO A 88 25.91 21.65 -24.69
C PRO A 88 24.88 21.86 -25.81
N HIS A 89 23.90 22.75 -25.59
CA HIS A 89 22.83 23.03 -26.57
C HIS A 89 23.41 23.62 -27.86
N LYS A 90 22.90 23.17 -29.03
CA LYS A 90 23.50 23.51 -30.35
C LYS A 90 23.58 25.02 -30.63
N THR A 91 22.56 25.78 -30.23
CA THR A 91 22.49 27.24 -30.45
C THR A 91 22.80 28.07 -29.21
N MET A 92 22.52 27.53 -28.01
CA MET A 92 22.56 28.27 -26.74
C MET A 92 23.67 27.78 -25.80
N GLY A 93 24.49 26.81 -26.23
CA GLY A 93 25.61 26.30 -25.43
C GLY A 93 26.68 27.36 -25.14
N ARG A 94 26.84 28.37 -26.01
CA ARG A 94 27.71 29.53 -25.74
C ARG A 94 27.23 30.42 -24.59
N LEU A 95 25.95 30.35 -24.26
CA LEU A 95 25.32 31.06 -23.13
C LEU A 95 25.23 30.19 -21.87
N GLY A 96 25.83 28.99 -21.87
CA GLY A 96 25.83 28.07 -20.73
C GLY A 96 24.65 27.09 -20.69
N ALA A 97 23.76 27.07 -21.70
CA ALA A 97 22.64 26.13 -21.73
C ALA A 97 23.11 24.68 -21.99
N MET A 98 22.66 23.75 -21.14
CA MET A 98 22.95 22.32 -21.27
C MET A 98 21.69 21.54 -21.62
N GLU A 99 21.79 20.60 -22.55
CA GLU A 99 20.80 19.57 -22.81
C GLU A 99 21.16 18.32 -22.01
N ARG A 100 20.28 17.96 -21.07
CA ARG A 100 20.36 16.72 -20.31
C ARG A 100 19.43 15.70 -20.93
N VAL A 101 19.98 14.63 -21.49
CA VAL A 101 19.20 13.51 -22.00
C VAL A 101 18.96 12.55 -20.85
N TYR A 102 17.69 12.39 -20.49
CA TYR A 102 17.26 11.39 -19.54
C TYR A 102 16.68 10.20 -20.28
N THR A 103 16.92 9.00 -19.75
CA THR A 103 16.41 7.74 -20.28
C THR A 103 15.80 6.91 -19.17
N CYS A 104 14.63 6.35 -19.44
CA CYS A 104 13.96 5.45 -18.52
C CYS A 104 14.42 4.01 -18.74
N SER A 105 15.00 3.38 -17.72
CA SER A 105 15.45 1.97 -17.79
C SER A 105 14.30 0.95 -17.94
N SER A 106 13.06 1.33 -17.57
CA SER A 106 11.89 0.43 -17.63
C SER A 106 11.22 0.38 -19.00
N CYS A 107 11.20 1.49 -19.75
CA CYS A 107 10.41 1.61 -20.99
C CYS A 107 11.19 2.22 -22.17
N ASN A 108 12.50 2.41 -22.01
CA ASN A 108 13.42 3.02 -22.98
C ASN A 108 12.97 4.40 -23.51
N PHE A 109 12.10 5.09 -22.78
CA PHE A 109 11.69 6.45 -23.12
C PHE A 109 12.85 7.41 -22.86
N SER A 110 13.16 8.25 -23.85
CA SER A 110 14.21 9.25 -23.77
C SER A 110 13.64 10.64 -24.01
N GLU A 111 14.04 11.61 -23.18
CA GLU A 111 13.68 13.02 -23.36
C GLU A 111 14.88 13.93 -23.07
N PRO A 112 15.21 14.87 -23.98
CA PRO A 112 16.15 15.93 -23.70
C PRO A 112 15.47 17.05 -22.91
N LYS A 113 15.92 17.32 -21.68
CA LYS A 113 15.54 18.49 -20.91
C LYS A 113 16.59 19.59 -21.07
N LEU A 114 16.14 20.79 -21.41
CA LEU A 114 17.00 21.97 -21.50
C LEU A 114 17.15 22.58 -20.10
N VAL A 115 18.38 22.69 -19.63
CA VAL A 115 18.74 23.37 -18.38
C VAL A 115 19.44 24.67 -18.76
N THR A 116 18.75 25.79 -18.54
CA THR A 116 19.37 27.11 -18.61
C THR A 116 20.09 27.42 -17.28
N PRO A 117 21.23 28.13 -17.32
CA PRO A 117 21.89 28.62 -16.11
C PRO A 117 21.05 29.64 -15.34
#